data_AF-A0A6P7SZN4-F1
#
_entry.id   AF-A0A6P7SZN4-F1
#
_cell.length_a   1.000
_cell.length_b   1.000
_cell.length_c   1.000
_cell.angle_alpha   90.00
_cell.angle_beta   90.00
_cell.angle_gamma   90.00
#
_symmetry.space_group_name_H-M   'P 1'
#
loop_
_entity.id
_entity.type
_entity.pdbx_description
1 polymer ?
#
loop_
_entity_poly.entity_id
_entity_poly.type
_entity_poly.pdbx_seq_one_letter_code
_entity_poly.pdbx_strand_id
1 'polypeptide(L)'
;MVERFHRQLKASIKAAPDSSHWLEHLPLILLGIRSTIKEELGYTPAELVYGTTLTLPGQMIEPVSQNFPDPQQYVHRLRTSMSQVSPSGPRQQNVVSRVPKDINTWTHVFVRNDGIPSQLQPPYSGPYKVIKREPKYFVLDIGGKRNTVSIDRLKKAFIEEDLHSVPSFPQTDSATPANTTDAAQPRHTKSGRTVRWPARFVQVFRVSSELLTYPSS
;
A
#
# COMPACT_ATOMS: atom_id res chain seq x y z
N MET A 1 -8.55 -3.24 -12.56
CA MET A 1 -9.33 -2.63 -13.65
C MET A 1 -10.71 -2.20 -13.15
N VAL A 2 -11.49 -3.13 -12.57
CA VAL A 2 -12.83 -2.87 -12.01
C VAL A 2 -12.84 -1.76 -10.94
N GLU A 3 -11.86 -1.71 -10.05
CA GLU A 3 -11.80 -0.66 -9.02
C GLU A 3 -11.70 0.77 -9.61
N ARG A 4 -10.90 0.94 -10.67
CA ARG A 4 -10.80 2.23 -11.37
C ARG A 4 -12.13 2.58 -12.07
N PHE A 5 -12.79 1.60 -12.68
CA PHE A 5 -14.11 1.76 -13.26
C PHE A 5 -15.16 2.15 -12.21
N HIS A 6 -15.18 1.48 -11.04
CA HIS A 6 -16.06 1.83 -9.94
C HIS A 6 -15.82 3.25 -9.42
N ARG A 7 -14.56 3.71 -9.37
CA ARG A 7 -14.26 5.09 -8.99
C ARG A 7 -14.83 6.08 -9.99
N GLN A 8 -14.68 5.83 -11.29
CA GLN A 8 -15.26 6.65 -12.36
C GLN A 8 -16.79 6.66 -12.28
N LEU A 9 -17.42 5.48 -12.15
CA LEU A 9 -18.87 5.34 -12.02
C LEU A 9 -19.41 6.13 -10.83
N LYS A 10 -18.79 6.00 -9.65
CA LYS A 10 -19.18 6.76 -8.45
C LYS A 10 -19.00 8.27 -8.65
N ALA A 11 -17.95 8.70 -9.34
CA ALA A 11 -17.75 10.12 -9.64
C ALA A 11 -18.83 10.67 -10.56
N SER A 12 -19.21 9.92 -11.60
CA SER A 12 -20.29 10.30 -12.52
C SER A 12 -21.66 10.34 -11.83
N ILE A 13 -21.96 9.38 -10.95
CA ILE A 13 -23.20 9.40 -10.15
C ILE A 13 -23.24 10.63 -9.22
N LYS A 14 -22.12 10.98 -8.59
CA LYS A 14 -22.04 12.18 -7.71
C LYS A 14 -22.19 13.50 -8.46
N ALA A 15 -21.88 13.52 -9.76
CA ALA A 15 -22.00 14.70 -10.60
C ALA A 15 -23.43 14.88 -11.18
N ALA A 16 -24.29 13.87 -11.06
CA ALA A 16 -25.67 13.95 -11.50
C ALA A 16 -26.48 14.90 -10.59
N PRO A 17 -27.44 15.67 -11.14
CA PRO A 17 -28.21 16.67 -10.40
C PRO A 17 -29.06 16.07 -9.26
N ASP A 18 -29.62 14.87 -9.45
CA ASP A 18 -30.47 14.19 -8.46
C ASP A 18 -29.82 12.91 -7.93
N SER A 19 -29.13 13.02 -6.78
CA SER A 19 -28.50 11.85 -6.13
C SER A 19 -29.51 10.82 -5.59
N SER A 20 -30.76 11.22 -5.32
CA SER A 20 -31.80 10.34 -4.77
C SER A 20 -32.36 9.35 -5.80
N HIS A 21 -32.43 9.76 -7.07
CA HIS A 21 -32.94 8.96 -8.19
C HIS A 21 -31.82 8.49 -9.13
N TRP A 22 -30.62 8.25 -8.58
CA TRP A 22 -29.43 7.90 -9.38
C TRP A 22 -29.61 6.69 -10.31
N LEU A 23 -30.52 5.78 -9.98
CA LEU A 23 -30.88 4.63 -10.81
C LEU A 23 -31.50 5.05 -12.16
N GLU A 24 -32.28 6.13 -12.20
CA GLU A 24 -32.91 6.64 -13.41
C GLU A 24 -31.87 7.24 -14.37
N HIS A 25 -30.81 7.84 -13.82
CA HIS A 25 -29.70 8.40 -14.59
C HIS A 25 -28.63 7.35 -14.95
N LEU A 26 -28.69 6.16 -14.35
CA LEU A 26 -27.66 5.13 -14.52
C LEU A 26 -27.47 4.69 -15.98
N PRO A 27 -28.52 4.44 -16.79
CA PRO A 27 -28.35 4.10 -18.21
C PRO A 27 -27.61 5.20 -18.98
N LEU A 28 -27.93 6.46 -18.72
CA LEU A 28 -27.29 7.61 -19.38
C LEU A 28 -25.83 7.78 -18.94
N ILE A 29 -25.54 7.62 -17.66
CA ILE A 29 -24.17 7.65 -17.12
C ILE A 29 -23.32 6.54 -17.75
N LEU A 30 -23.85 5.33 -17.80
CA LEU A 30 -23.16 4.20 -18.40
C LEU A 30 -22.98 4.36 -19.91
N LEU A 31 -23.94 4.97 -20.60
CA LEU A 31 -23.80 5.33 -22.00
C LEU A 31 -22.65 6.33 -22.19
N GLY A 32 -22.62 7.40 -21.38
CA GLY A 32 -21.56 8.39 -21.40
C GLY A 32 -20.17 7.78 -21.17
N ILE A 33 -20.02 6.92 -20.15
CA ILE A 33 -18.74 6.24 -19.89
C ILE A 33 -18.30 5.36 -21.07
N ARG A 34 -19.25 4.75 -21.80
CA ARG A 34 -18.93 3.91 -22.97
C ARG A 34 -18.63 4.71 -24.23
N SER A 35 -19.17 5.91 -24.37
CA SER A 35 -18.97 6.79 -25.52
C SER A 35 -17.87 7.84 -25.33
N THR A 36 -17.31 7.98 -24.13
CA THR A 36 -16.18 8.90 -23.88
C THR A 36 -14.87 8.34 -24.45
N ILE A 37 -14.14 9.17 -25.18
CA ILE A 37 -12.80 8.84 -25.67
C ILE A 37 -11.86 8.71 -24.47
N LYS A 38 -11.17 7.58 -24.39
CA LYS A 38 -10.11 7.41 -23.41
C LYS A 38 -8.81 7.96 -23.99
N GLU A 39 -8.35 9.11 -23.51
CA GLU A 39 -7.15 9.80 -24.03
C GLU A 39 -5.90 8.91 -24.14
N GLU A 40 -5.72 7.94 -23.22
CA GLU A 40 -4.60 7.00 -23.26
C GLU A 40 -4.62 6.07 -24.50
N LEU A 41 -5.79 5.83 -25.08
CA LEU A 41 -5.99 4.90 -26.19
C LEU A 41 -6.41 5.61 -27.48
N GLY A 42 -7.02 6.80 -27.37
CA GLY A 42 -7.60 7.52 -28.51
C GLY A 42 -8.94 6.95 -29.00
N TYR A 43 -9.46 5.88 -28.36
CA TYR A 43 -10.71 5.20 -28.73
C TYR A 43 -11.73 5.22 -27.60
N THR A 44 -13.01 5.08 -27.95
CA THR A 44 -14.08 4.90 -26.97
C THR A 44 -14.21 3.42 -26.56
N PRO A 45 -14.62 3.10 -25.31
CA PRO A 45 -14.86 1.72 -24.91
C PRO A 45 -15.87 0.99 -25.81
N ALA A 46 -16.88 1.69 -26.32
CA ALA A 46 -17.85 1.10 -27.24
C ALA A 46 -17.25 0.78 -28.61
N GLU A 47 -16.40 1.64 -29.17
CA GLU A 47 -15.66 1.35 -30.41
C GLU A 47 -14.76 0.12 -30.26
N LEU A 48 -14.08 -0.01 -29.13
CA LEU A 48 -13.21 -1.17 -28.90
C LEU A 48 -13.98 -2.50 -28.81
N VAL A 49 -15.24 -2.45 -28.41
CA VAL A 49 -16.10 -3.65 -28.28
C VAL A 49 -16.83 -3.95 -29.58
N TYR A 50 -17.40 -2.94 -30.23
CA TYR A 50 -18.28 -3.10 -31.39
C TYR A 50 -17.59 -2.84 -32.73
N GLY A 51 -16.37 -2.28 -32.73
CA GLY A 51 -15.63 -1.90 -33.94
C GLY A 51 -16.15 -0.65 -34.64
N THR A 52 -17.21 -0.02 -34.11
CA THR A 52 -17.84 1.17 -34.67
C THR A 52 -18.17 2.19 -33.57
N THR A 53 -18.22 3.47 -33.93
CA THR A 53 -18.69 4.54 -33.04
C THR A 53 -20.18 4.33 -32.73
N LEU A 54 -20.59 4.54 -31.47
CA LEU A 54 -22.01 4.54 -31.12
C LEU A 54 -22.66 5.82 -31.62
N THR A 55 -23.77 5.70 -32.34
CA THR A 55 -24.60 6.84 -32.71
C THR A 55 -25.38 7.31 -31.48
N LEU A 56 -25.06 8.50 -30.98
CA LEU A 56 -25.79 9.10 -29.87
C LEU A 56 -27.05 9.82 -30.38
N PRO A 57 -28.14 9.94 -29.58
CA PRO A 57 -29.36 10.61 -30.01
C PRO A 57 -29.14 12.04 -30.55
N GLY A 58 -28.15 12.77 -30.04
CA GLY A 58 -27.79 14.10 -30.56
C GLY A 58 -27.12 14.10 -31.93
N GLN A 59 -26.47 13.01 -32.34
CA GLN A 59 -25.84 12.85 -33.66
C GLN A 59 -26.83 12.43 -34.74
N MET A 60 -28.01 11.90 -34.36
CA MET A 60 -29.04 11.52 -35.32
C MET A 60 -29.75 12.72 -35.95
N ILE A 61 -29.69 13.89 -35.29
CA ILE A 61 -30.40 15.10 -35.69
C ILE A 61 -29.58 15.92 -36.70
N GLU A 62 -28.28 15.62 -36.84
CA GLU A 62 -27.40 16.28 -37.79
C GLU A 62 -27.56 15.66 -39.19
N PRO A 63 -27.81 16.45 -40.27
CA PRO A 63 -27.90 15.92 -41.61
C PRO A 63 -26.51 15.42 -42.05
N VAL A 64 -26.29 14.11 -41.90
CA VAL A 64 -25.09 13.44 -42.40
C VAL A 64 -25.07 13.62 -43.91
N SER A 65 -24.08 14.33 -44.42
CA SER A 65 -23.83 14.42 -45.86
C SER A 65 -23.55 13.00 -46.35
N GLN A 66 -24.49 12.41 -47.09
CA GLN A 66 -24.43 11.02 -47.55
C GLN A 66 -23.40 10.83 -48.66
N ASN A 67 -22.12 11.03 -48.36
CA ASN A 67 -21.04 10.52 -49.19
C ASN A 67 -20.64 9.16 -48.62
N PHE A 68 -21.48 8.14 -48.83
CA PHE A 68 -21.10 6.77 -48.53
C PHE A 68 -20.05 6.32 -49.56
N PRO A 69 -18.78 6.10 -49.18
CA PRO A 69 -17.81 5.55 -50.12
C PRO A 69 -18.21 4.12 -50.49
N ASP A 70 -17.93 3.74 -51.74
CA ASP A 70 -18.13 2.39 -52.26
C ASP A 70 -17.68 1.31 -51.24
N PRO A 71 -18.55 0.36 -50.86
CA PRO A 71 -18.23 -0.71 -49.90
C PRO A 71 -16.93 -1.45 -50.21
N GLN A 72 -16.59 -1.63 -51.49
CA GLN A 72 -15.35 -2.32 -51.86
C GLN A 72 -14.10 -1.50 -51.54
N GLN A 73 -14.12 -0.18 -51.80
CA GLN A 73 -13.05 0.72 -51.40
C GLN A 73 -12.90 0.78 -49.87
N TYR A 74 -14.01 0.77 -49.12
CA TYR A 74 -13.96 0.74 -47.66
C TYR A 74 -13.27 -0.53 -47.13
N VAL A 75 -13.65 -1.72 -47.63
CA VAL A 75 -13.04 -2.99 -47.23
C VAL A 75 -11.55 -3.02 -47.59
N HIS A 76 -11.16 -2.52 -48.77
CA HIS A 76 -9.77 -2.44 -49.16
C HIS A 76 -8.96 -1.54 -48.20
N ARG A 77 -9.45 -0.33 -47.91
CA ARG A 77 -8.81 0.57 -46.93
C ARG A 77 -8.72 -0.04 -45.54
N LEU A 78 -9.77 -0.73 -45.09
CA LEU A 78 -9.80 -1.38 -43.78
C LEU A 78 -8.75 -2.51 -43.70
N ARG A 79 -8.64 -3.36 -44.72
CA ARG A 79 -7.62 -4.42 -44.79
C ARG A 79 -6.21 -3.85 -44.76
N THR A 80 -5.95 -2.81 -45.57
CA THR A 80 -4.65 -2.12 -45.56
C THR A 80 -4.35 -1.51 -44.20
N SER A 81 -5.32 -0.83 -43.57
CA SER A 81 -5.15 -0.24 -42.24
C SER A 81 -4.89 -1.30 -41.17
N MET A 82 -5.68 -2.37 -41.12
CA MET A 82 -5.51 -3.46 -40.15
C MET A 82 -4.19 -4.21 -40.35
N SER A 83 -3.69 -4.33 -41.58
CA SER A 83 -2.37 -4.92 -41.85
C SER A 83 -1.20 -4.11 -41.27
N GLN A 84 -1.41 -2.81 -40.99
CA GLN A 84 -0.41 -1.92 -40.39
C GLN A 84 -0.53 -1.81 -38.87
N VAL A 85 -1.62 -2.29 -38.26
CA VAL A 85 -1.78 -2.24 -36.81
C VAL A 85 -1.00 -3.39 -36.18
N SER A 86 0.14 -3.06 -35.56
CA SER A 86 0.82 -3.99 -34.65
C SER A 86 0.20 -3.88 -33.25
N PRO A 87 -0.03 -5.00 -32.53
CA PRO A 87 -0.51 -4.94 -31.16
C PRO A 87 0.51 -4.20 -30.29
N SER A 88 0.13 -3.02 -29.82
CA SER A 88 0.93 -2.25 -28.86
C SER A 88 1.05 -3.04 -27.58
N GLY A 89 2.29 -3.34 -27.17
CA GLY A 89 2.57 -4.03 -25.92
C GLY A 89 1.94 -3.32 -24.71
N PRO A 90 1.64 -4.05 -23.63
CA PRO A 90 1.12 -3.46 -22.41
C PRO A 90 2.07 -2.37 -21.91
N ARG A 91 1.51 -1.20 -21.56
CA ARG A 91 2.25 -0.05 -21.04
C ARG A 91 3.13 -0.50 -19.87
N GLN A 92 4.45 -0.33 -20.03
CA GLN A 92 5.43 -0.57 -18.96
C GLN A 92 5.22 0.48 -17.87
N GLN A 93 4.57 0.10 -16.77
CA GLN A 93 4.51 0.93 -15.57
C GLN A 93 5.81 0.74 -14.80
N ASN A 94 6.72 1.71 -14.88
CA ASN A 94 7.93 1.73 -14.06
C ASN A 94 7.56 2.23 -12.65
N VAL A 95 6.86 1.38 -11.89
CA VAL A 95 6.58 1.64 -10.48
C VAL A 95 7.80 1.19 -9.69
N VAL A 96 8.57 2.15 -9.18
CA VAL A 96 9.67 1.85 -8.26
C VAL A 96 9.05 1.23 -6.99
N SER A 97 9.13 -0.09 -6.87
CA SER A 97 8.62 -0.81 -5.70
C SER A 97 9.51 -0.51 -4.50
N ARG A 98 8.98 0.22 -3.50
CA ARG A 98 9.69 0.52 -2.26
C ARG A 98 9.61 -0.65 -1.28
N VAL A 99 10.06 -1.81 -1.71
CA VAL A 99 10.13 -3.02 -0.88
C VAL A 99 11.47 -3.03 -0.12
N PRO A 100 11.47 -3.28 1.20
CA PRO A 100 12.72 -3.41 1.96
C PRO A 100 13.61 -4.52 1.40
N LYS A 101 14.91 -4.27 1.25
CA LYS A 101 15.88 -5.23 0.69
C LYS A 101 15.99 -6.51 1.53
N ASP A 102 15.72 -6.42 2.83
CA ASP A 102 15.82 -7.51 3.78
C ASP A 102 14.51 -8.30 3.94
N ILE A 103 13.48 -8.05 3.13
CA ILE A 103 12.14 -8.63 3.33
C ILE A 103 12.14 -10.17 3.39
N ASN A 104 13.04 -10.81 2.65
CA ASN A 104 13.16 -12.27 2.64
C ASN A 104 13.71 -12.84 3.96
N THR A 105 14.33 -12.02 4.81
CA THR A 105 14.86 -12.43 6.11
C THR A 105 13.83 -12.35 7.24
N TRP A 106 12.65 -11.78 6.99
CA TRP A 106 11.67 -11.52 8.04
C TRP A 106 11.06 -12.83 8.56
N THR A 107 11.30 -13.16 9.82
CA THR A 107 10.76 -14.37 10.47
C THR A 107 9.32 -14.15 10.93
N HIS A 108 9.05 -12.96 11.49
CA HIS A 108 7.74 -12.53 11.93
C HIS A 108 7.37 -11.17 11.36
N VAL A 109 6.08 -10.98 11.11
CA VAL A 109 5.55 -9.76 10.48
C VAL A 109 4.25 -9.31 11.13
N PHE A 110 4.02 -8.00 11.12
CA PHE A 110 2.74 -7.39 11.39
C PHE A 110 1.96 -7.21 10.09
N VAL A 111 0.64 -7.41 10.12
CA VAL A 111 -0.28 -7.26 8.99
C VAL A 111 -1.15 -6.03 9.19
N ARG A 112 -1.20 -5.14 8.20
CA ARG A 112 -2.03 -3.93 8.23
C ARG A 112 -3.51 -4.25 8.10
N ASN A 113 -4.35 -3.60 8.90
CA ASN A 113 -5.80 -3.66 8.85
C ASN A 113 -6.32 -2.53 7.94
N ASP A 114 -6.64 -2.85 6.68
CA ASP A 114 -7.11 -1.85 5.68
C ASP A 114 -8.62 -1.55 5.75
N GLY A 115 -9.33 -2.15 6.72
CA GLY A 115 -10.74 -1.85 6.95
C GLY A 115 -10.96 -0.46 7.57
N ILE A 116 -12.22 0.00 7.59
CA ILE A 116 -12.58 1.20 8.37
C ILE A 116 -12.25 0.90 9.84
N PRO A 117 -11.31 1.62 10.46
CA PRO A 117 -10.91 1.31 11.82
C PRO A 117 -12.09 1.56 12.75
N SER A 118 -12.45 0.56 13.56
CA SER A 118 -13.25 0.82 14.76
C SER A 118 -12.43 1.71 15.69
N GLN A 119 -13.10 2.54 16.49
CA GLN A 119 -12.43 3.42 17.45
C GLN A 119 -11.44 2.61 18.31
N LEU A 120 -10.22 3.14 18.46
CA LEU A 120 -9.14 2.60 19.29
C LEU A 120 -8.53 1.24 18.87
N GLN A 121 -8.76 0.75 17.65
CA GLN A 121 -8.07 -0.47 17.18
C GLN A 121 -6.68 -0.19 16.62
N PRO A 122 -5.66 -1.03 16.94
CA PRO A 122 -4.35 -0.89 16.35
C PRO A 122 -4.39 -1.13 14.83
N PRO A 123 -3.69 -0.30 14.02
CA PRO A 123 -3.72 -0.41 12.57
C PRO A 123 -3.02 -1.65 12.02
N TYR A 124 -2.30 -2.38 12.86
CA TYR A 124 -1.65 -3.63 12.51
C TYR A 124 -1.97 -4.71 13.54
N SER A 125 -2.02 -5.96 13.09
CA SER A 125 -2.17 -7.15 13.92
C SER A 125 -0.96 -8.07 13.77
N GLY A 126 -0.64 -8.84 14.81
CA GLY A 126 0.54 -9.71 14.86
C GLY A 126 1.37 -9.47 16.11
N PRO A 127 2.58 -10.05 16.21
CA PRO A 127 3.39 -10.63 15.14
C PRO A 127 2.94 -12.02 14.69
N TYR A 128 2.93 -12.26 13.37
CA TYR A 128 2.63 -13.56 12.76
C TYR A 128 3.87 -14.19 12.17
N LYS A 129 4.02 -15.51 12.32
CA LYS A 129 5.13 -16.27 11.76
C LYS A 129 4.99 -16.40 10.25
N VAL A 130 6.06 -16.13 9.52
CA VAL A 130 6.10 -16.32 8.06
C VAL A 130 6.37 -17.79 7.73
N ILE A 131 5.44 -18.44 7.04
CA ILE A 131 5.53 -19.84 6.60
C ILE A 131 6.20 -19.92 5.23
N LYS A 132 5.72 -19.12 4.27
CA LYS A 132 6.21 -19.11 2.88
C LYS A 132 6.36 -17.69 2.36
N ARG A 133 7.35 -17.47 1.51
CA ARG A 133 7.66 -16.17 0.89
C ARG A 133 7.55 -16.29 -0.62
N GLU A 134 6.84 -15.36 -1.24
CA GLU A 134 6.74 -15.21 -2.70
C GLU A 134 7.01 -13.73 -3.07
N PRO A 135 7.36 -13.42 -4.33
CA PRO A 135 7.74 -12.06 -4.73
C PRO A 135 6.68 -10.98 -4.51
N LYS A 136 5.39 -11.36 -4.38
CA LYS A 136 4.26 -10.42 -4.23
C LYS A 136 3.48 -10.60 -2.92
N TYR A 137 3.57 -11.78 -2.30
CA TYR A 137 2.77 -12.12 -1.12
C TYR A 137 3.50 -13.11 -0.22
N PHE A 138 3.24 -13.08 1.08
CA PHE A 138 3.71 -14.08 2.03
C PHE A 138 2.53 -14.92 2.53
N VAL A 139 2.81 -16.15 2.93
CA VAL A 139 1.87 -17.02 3.65
C VAL A 139 2.25 -17.00 5.12
N LEU A 140 1.32 -16.59 5.97
CA LEU A 140 1.50 -16.40 7.41
C LEU A 140 0.72 -17.44 8.20
N ASP A 141 1.21 -17.76 9.40
CA ASP A 141 0.44 -18.47 10.41
C ASP A 141 -0.37 -17.47 11.24
N ILE A 142 -1.67 -17.43 11.01
CA ILE A 142 -2.61 -16.57 11.76
C ILE A 142 -3.55 -17.50 12.52
N GLY A 143 -3.25 -17.73 13.80
CA GLY A 143 -4.07 -18.56 14.69
C GLY A 143 -4.17 -20.02 14.23
N GLY A 144 -3.06 -20.59 13.75
CA GLY A 144 -2.99 -21.98 13.26
C GLY A 144 -3.47 -22.16 11.82
N LYS A 145 -3.89 -21.09 11.14
CA LYS A 145 -4.35 -21.10 9.75
C LYS A 145 -3.35 -20.41 8.85
N ARG A 146 -3.16 -21.00 7.65
CA ARG A 146 -2.29 -20.43 6.61
C ARG A 146 -3.04 -19.35 5.84
N ASN A 147 -2.64 -18.10 6.01
CA ASN A 147 -3.26 -16.96 5.35
C ASN A 147 -2.28 -16.28 4.39
N THR A 148 -2.72 -16.03 3.16
CA THR A 148 -1.91 -15.32 2.15
C THR A 148 -2.14 -13.81 2.24
N VAL A 149 -1.05 -13.04 2.36
CA VAL A 149 -1.08 -11.58 2.55
C VAL A 149 -0.10 -10.91 1.58
N SER A 150 -0.54 -9.85 0.88
CA SER A 150 0.33 -9.04 0.02
C SER A 150 1.46 -8.40 0.81
N ILE A 151 2.65 -8.32 0.20
CA ILE A 151 3.83 -7.63 0.78
C ILE A 151 3.51 -6.18 1.18
N ASP A 152 2.64 -5.50 0.43
CA ASP A 152 2.27 -4.09 0.69
C ASP A 152 1.57 -3.87 2.04
N ARG A 153 1.08 -4.95 2.66
CA ARG A 153 0.39 -4.95 3.96
C ARG A 153 1.30 -5.40 5.10
N LEU A 154 2.55 -5.77 4.82
CA LEU A 154 3.45 -6.35 5.81
C LEU A 154 4.42 -5.30 6.38
N LYS A 155 4.74 -5.47 7.65
CA LYS A 155 5.81 -4.75 8.34
C LYS A 155 6.64 -5.73 9.17
N LYS A 156 7.96 -5.61 9.15
CA LYS A 156 8.87 -6.46 9.96
C LYS A 156 8.48 -6.40 11.43
N ALA A 157 8.40 -7.55 12.09
CA ALA A 157 8.38 -7.64 13.53
C ALA A 157 9.79 -8.01 14.03
N PHE A 158 10.23 -7.33 15.08
CA PHE A 158 11.42 -7.71 15.83
C PHE A 158 10.93 -8.46 17.06
N ILE A 159 11.34 -9.71 17.20
CA ILE A 159 11.09 -10.52 18.38
C ILE A 159 12.46 -10.69 19.04
N GLU A 160 12.57 -10.33 20.31
CA GLU A 160 13.71 -10.70 21.12
C GLU A 160 13.54 -12.19 21.44
N GLU A 161 14.40 -13.04 20.89
CA GLU A 161 14.45 -14.46 21.28
C GLU A 161 15.03 -14.54 22.69
N ASP A 162 14.27 -15.18 23.59
CA ASP A 162 14.53 -15.49 25.00
C ASP A 162 15.93 -15.22 25.57
N LEU A 163 16.01 -14.24 26.47
CA LEU A 163 16.98 -14.24 27.58
C LEU A 163 16.60 -15.32 28.63
N HIS A 164 16.44 -16.57 28.21
CA HIS A 164 16.30 -17.72 29.11
C HIS A 164 17.61 -18.47 29.23
N SER A 165 18.57 -17.83 29.89
CA SER A 165 19.46 -18.54 30.81
C SER A 165 19.71 -17.61 32.00
N VAL A 166 18.82 -17.67 32.98
CA VAL A 166 19.14 -17.16 34.31
C VAL A 166 20.14 -18.15 34.89
N PRO A 167 21.43 -17.81 35.13
CA PRO A 167 22.26 -18.65 35.96
C PRO A 167 21.63 -18.61 37.34
N SER A 168 21.33 -19.78 37.92
CA SER A 168 20.88 -19.88 39.30
C SER A 168 21.91 -19.22 40.20
N PHE A 169 21.58 -18.07 40.78
CA PHE A 169 22.35 -17.52 41.88
C PHE A 169 22.11 -18.44 43.10
N PRO A 170 23.16 -18.90 43.80
CA PRO A 170 22.98 -19.71 44.99
C PRO A 170 22.27 -18.89 46.06
N GLN A 171 21.25 -19.49 46.67
CA GLN A 171 20.56 -18.96 47.83
C GLN A 171 21.55 -18.91 49.00
N THR A 172 21.71 -17.72 49.58
CA THR A 172 22.29 -17.57 50.91
C THR A 172 21.25 -16.89 51.78
N ASP A 173 20.72 -17.65 52.73
CA ASP A 173 19.95 -17.14 53.85
C ASP A 173 20.74 -16.08 54.61
N SER A 174 20.13 -14.94 54.93
CA SER A 174 20.22 -14.24 56.22
C SER A 174 19.57 -12.86 56.17
N ALA A 175 18.90 -12.51 57.27
CA ALA A 175 18.05 -11.35 57.48
C ALA A 175 18.80 -10.02 57.74
N THR A 176 18.05 -8.92 57.58
CA THR A 176 18.10 -7.60 58.29
C THR A 176 18.40 -6.38 57.39
N PRO A 177 17.64 -5.27 57.50
CA PRO A 177 17.67 -4.15 56.56
C PRO A 177 18.67 -3.06 56.98
N ALA A 178 19.30 -2.39 56.01
CA ALA A 178 20.01 -1.14 56.26
C ALA A 178 19.93 -0.20 55.04
N ASN A 179 19.34 0.97 55.28
CA ASN A 179 19.37 2.13 54.40
C ASN A 179 20.83 2.56 54.15
N THR A 180 21.17 2.90 52.91
CA THR A 180 22.17 3.94 52.64
C THR A 180 21.77 4.69 51.37
N THR A 181 21.35 5.93 51.61
CA THR A 181 21.22 7.04 50.69
C THR A 181 22.54 7.27 49.97
N ASP A 182 22.57 7.16 48.63
CA ASP A 182 23.53 7.91 47.83
C ASP A 182 22.80 8.67 46.72
N ALA A 183 22.96 9.99 46.77
CA ALA A 183 22.18 10.97 46.06
C ALA A 183 22.83 11.26 44.70
N ALA A 184 22.39 10.55 43.64
CA ALA A 184 22.74 10.93 42.28
C ALA A 184 22.10 12.30 41.94
N GLN A 185 22.94 13.30 41.67
CA GLN A 185 22.50 14.66 41.36
C GLN A 185 21.60 14.73 40.12
N PRO A 186 20.56 15.59 40.12
CA PRO A 186 19.66 15.73 38.99
C PRO A 186 20.38 16.29 37.76
N ARG A 187 20.30 15.58 36.63
CA ARG A 187 20.78 16.09 35.34
C ARG A 187 19.67 16.91 34.67
N HIS A 188 20.00 18.12 34.23
CA HIS A 188 19.08 19.01 33.52
C HIS A 188 19.24 18.87 32.00
N THR A 189 18.12 18.85 31.27
CA THR A 189 18.13 18.95 29.80
C THR A 189 18.37 20.39 29.36
N LYS A 190 18.72 20.60 28.08
CA LYS A 190 18.91 21.93 27.47
C LYS A 190 17.67 22.84 27.54
N SER A 191 16.49 22.28 27.87
CA SER A 191 15.25 23.02 28.10
C SER A 191 14.92 23.22 29.59
N GLY A 192 15.89 23.01 30.49
CA GLY A 192 15.76 23.24 31.93
C GLY A 192 15.04 22.14 32.73
N ARG A 193 14.58 21.05 32.08
CA ARG A 193 13.79 20.02 32.76
C ARG A 193 14.67 19.03 33.52
N THR A 194 14.36 18.82 34.79
CA THR A 194 15.05 17.90 35.70
C THR A 194 14.67 16.45 35.38
N VAL A 195 15.64 15.61 35.01
CA VAL A 195 15.39 14.19 34.72
C VAL A 195 16.06 13.32 35.78
N ARG A 196 15.25 12.48 36.44
CA ARG A 196 15.70 11.52 37.46
C ARG A 196 15.61 10.13 36.86
N TRP A 197 16.76 9.50 36.61
CA TRP A 197 16.82 8.16 36.05
C TRP A 197 16.80 7.11 37.18
N PRO A 198 15.96 6.08 37.12
CA PRO A 198 16.01 4.96 38.06
C PRO A 198 17.34 4.21 37.94
N ALA A 199 17.93 3.82 39.07
CA ALA A 199 19.29 3.24 39.16
C ALA A 199 19.55 2.04 38.23
N ARG A 200 18.51 1.28 37.87
CA ARG A 200 18.57 0.14 36.93
C ARG A 200 19.02 0.46 35.51
N PHE A 201 19.02 1.73 35.10
CA PHE A 201 19.40 2.16 33.75
C PHE A 201 20.79 2.80 33.64
N VAL A 202 21.54 2.92 34.74
CA VAL A 202 22.81 3.68 34.77
C VAL A 202 24.00 2.89 34.21
N GLN A 203 23.93 1.55 34.15
CA GLN A 203 25.04 0.71 33.67
C GLN A 203 25.12 0.55 32.14
N VAL A 204 24.13 1.01 31.37
CA VAL A 204 24.10 0.83 29.90
C VAL A 204 24.90 1.90 29.13
N PHE A 205 25.32 3.00 29.78
CA PHE A 205 26.00 4.13 29.11
C PHE A 205 27.42 4.42 29.59
N ARG A 206 28.09 3.45 30.24
CA ARG A 206 29.47 3.64 30.70
C ARG A 206 30.49 2.81 29.92
N VAL A 207 30.40 2.79 28.59
CA VAL A 207 31.54 2.52 27.70
C VAL A 207 31.29 3.24 26.38
N SER A 208 31.81 4.46 26.22
CA SER A 208 32.19 5.10 24.94
C SER A 208 32.39 6.60 25.18
N SER A 209 33.41 6.97 25.96
CA SER A 209 33.90 8.35 25.98
C SER A 209 35.35 8.43 26.45
N GLU A 210 36.20 7.54 25.97
CA GLU A 210 37.65 7.79 25.93
C GLU A 210 38.18 7.17 24.63
N LEU A 211 38.94 7.98 23.89
CA LEU A 211 39.87 7.70 22.79
C LEU A 211 39.63 8.63 21.60
N LEU A 212 40.16 9.85 21.72
CA LEU A 212 40.72 10.63 20.60
C LEU A 212 41.61 11.74 21.19
N THR A 213 42.86 11.38 21.49
CA THR A 213 43.94 12.34 21.71
C THR A 213 45.01 12.05 20.66
N TYR A 214 45.18 12.96 19.69
CA TYR A 214 46.31 12.97 18.76
C TYR A 214 47.49 13.71 19.41
N PRO A 215 48.75 13.24 19.29
CA PRO A 215 49.91 14.00 19.71
C PRO A 215 50.40 14.92 18.60
N SER A 216 50.82 16.12 18.99
CA SER A 216 51.48 17.13 18.17
C SER A 216 52.98 17.11 18.47
N SER A 217 53.81 17.03 17.42
CA SER A 217 55.13 17.66 17.30
C SER A 217 55.53 17.67 15.83
#